data_AF-A0A960LP13-F1
#
_entry.id   AF-A0A960LP13-F1
#
_cell.length_a   1.000
_cell.length_b   1.000
_cell.length_c   1.000
_cell.angle_alpha   90.00
_cell.angle_beta   90.00
_cell.angle_gamma   90.00
#
_symmetry.space_group_name_H-M   'P 1'
#
loop_
_entity.id
_entity.type
_entity.pdbx_description
1 polymer ?
#
loop_
_entity_poly.entity_id
_entity_poly.type
_entity_poly.pdbx_seq_one_letter_code
_entity_poly.pdbx_strand_id
1 'polypeptide(L)'
;INILQATYVAMRQALAGLSVKADIALIDGRPVPNFPIPHQGVVKGDSLSLSIAAASIIAKVERDHLMCDYAKKWPAYEFARHKGYGTKIHLAALNEHGPCPIHRRSFAPVTEAAAKFSKVK
;
A
#
# COMPACT_ATOMS: atom_id res chain seq x y z
N ILE A 1 -4.60 10.34 -8.56
CA ILE A 1 -3.89 9.21 -9.22
C ILE A 1 -4.53 7.88 -8.82
N ASN A 2 -4.51 6.87 -9.68
CA ASN A 2 -5.00 5.52 -9.33
C ASN A 2 -3.92 4.70 -8.57
N ILE A 3 -4.26 3.47 -8.16
CA ILE A 3 -3.34 2.64 -7.36
C ILE A 3 -2.04 2.29 -8.10
N LEU A 4 -2.12 2.06 -9.42
CA LEU A 4 -0.93 1.75 -10.23
C LEU A 4 0.04 2.93 -10.28
N GLN A 5 -0.48 4.12 -10.56
CA GLN A 5 0.29 5.36 -10.56
C GLN A 5 0.86 5.68 -9.18
N ALA A 6 0.09 5.44 -8.11
CA ALA A 6 0.56 5.62 -6.73
C ALA A 6 1.73 4.68 -6.40
N THR A 7 1.67 3.43 -6.84
CA THR A 7 2.79 2.47 -6.72
C THR A 7 4.04 3.00 -7.42
N TYR A 8 3.93 3.54 -8.63
CA TYR A 8 5.08 4.11 -9.35
C TYR A 8 5.68 5.33 -8.65
N VAL A 9 4.84 6.19 -8.05
CA VAL A 9 5.32 7.31 -7.24
C VAL A 9 6.08 6.80 -6.01
N ALA A 10 5.54 5.81 -5.30
CA ALA A 10 6.21 5.22 -4.14
C ALA A 10 7.56 4.59 -4.50
N MET A 11 7.65 3.87 -5.63
CA MET A 11 8.92 3.29 -6.11
C MET A 11 9.96 4.37 -6.42
N ARG A 12 9.56 5.48 -7.06
CA ARG A 12 10.47 6.62 -7.31
C ARG A 12 10.91 7.32 -6.04
N GLN A 13 10.01 7.47 -5.07
CA GLN A 13 10.33 8.03 -3.76
C GLN A 13 11.31 7.14 -2.99
N ALA A 14 11.12 5.82 -3.03
CA ALA A 14 12.04 4.85 -2.43
C ALA A 14 13.45 4.95 -3.04
N LEU A 15 13.54 5.06 -4.37
CA LEU A 15 14.82 5.29 -5.05
C LEU A 15 15.47 6.62 -4.65
N ALA A 16 14.69 7.70 -4.60
CA ALA A 16 15.18 9.02 -4.21
C ALA A 16 15.66 9.08 -2.74
N GLY A 17 15.18 8.18 -1.89
CA GLY A 17 15.59 8.05 -0.50
C GLY A 17 16.87 7.23 -0.27
N LEU A 18 17.45 6.62 -1.31
CA LEU A 18 18.71 5.88 -1.16
C LEU A 18 19.88 6.83 -0.87
N SER A 19 20.65 6.54 0.17
CA SER A 19 21.90 7.26 0.47
C SER A 19 23.00 6.95 -0.55
N VAL A 20 22.96 5.75 -1.13
CA VAL A 20 23.88 5.29 -2.18
C VAL A 20 23.12 5.25 -3.50
N LYS A 21 23.65 5.90 -4.53
CA LYS A 21 23.04 5.87 -5.86
C LYS A 21 23.15 4.46 -6.45
N ALA A 22 22.05 3.96 -6.99
CA ALA A 22 22.01 2.70 -7.71
C ALA A 22 22.22 2.94 -9.21
N ASP A 23 23.00 2.07 -9.86
CA ASP A 23 23.21 2.10 -11.32
C ASP A 23 22.02 1.51 -12.10
N ILE A 24 21.35 0.51 -11.51
CA ILE A 24 20.16 -0.14 -12.09
C ILE A 24 19.15 -0.52 -11.00
N ALA A 25 17.86 -0.44 -11.32
CA ALA A 25 16.78 -0.96 -10.48
C ALA A 25 16.14 -2.22 -11.06
N LEU A 26 16.02 -3.26 -10.25
CA LEU A 26 15.20 -4.43 -10.55
C LEU A 26 13.83 -4.28 -9.87
N ILE A 27 12.76 -4.31 -10.65
CA ILE A 27 11.41 -4.02 -10.18
C ILE A 27 10.57 -5.30 -10.24
N ASP A 28 9.94 -5.68 -9.13
CA ASP A 28 8.98 -6.78 -9.15
C ASP A 28 7.75 -6.40 -10.01
N GLY A 29 7.50 -7.19 -11.05
CA GLY A 29 6.44 -6.98 -12.01
C GLY A 29 6.88 -6.23 -13.28
N ARG A 30 6.09 -5.23 -13.68
CA ARG A 30 6.26 -4.54 -14.97
C ARG A 30 7.22 -3.36 -14.85
N PRO A 31 7.91 -2.97 -15.95
CA PRO A 31 8.67 -1.73 -16.01
C PRO A 31 7.83 -0.50 -15.62
N VAL A 32 8.49 0.49 -15.02
CA VAL A 32 7.84 1.70 -14.52
C VAL A 32 8.07 2.85 -15.53
N PRO A 33 7.00 3.43 -16.10
CA PRO A 33 7.16 4.58 -16.99
C PRO A 33 7.90 5.73 -16.33
N ASN A 34 8.85 6.32 -17.06
CA ASN A 34 9.66 7.46 -16.61
C ASN A 34 10.37 7.21 -15.27
N PHE A 35 10.95 6.02 -15.10
CA PHE A 35 11.84 5.74 -13.97
C PHE A 35 13.18 6.45 -14.16
N PRO A 36 13.76 7.09 -13.13
CA PRO A 36 14.85 8.05 -13.30
C PRO A 36 16.23 7.42 -13.54
N ILE A 37 16.34 6.09 -13.46
CA ILE A 37 17.56 5.33 -13.73
C ILE A 37 17.23 4.12 -14.63
N PRO A 38 18.25 3.49 -15.25
CA PRO A 38 18.07 2.19 -15.91
C PRO A 38 17.34 1.22 -15.00
N HIS A 39 16.36 0.51 -15.56
CA HIS A 39 15.55 -0.43 -14.77
C HIS A 39 15.02 -1.57 -15.61
N GLN A 40 14.73 -2.68 -14.94
CA GLN A 40 14.14 -3.87 -15.54
C GLN A 40 12.99 -4.40 -14.67
N GLY A 41 11.85 -4.67 -15.30
CA GLY A 41 10.75 -5.39 -14.67
C GLY A 41 11.03 -6.89 -14.67
N VAL A 42 10.82 -7.55 -13.53
CA VAL A 42 11.01 -8.98 -13.32
C VAL A 42 9.71 -9.55 -12.76
N VAL A 43 8.98 -10.35 -13.54
CA VAL A 43 7.74 -10.98 -13.09
C VAL A 43 8.06 -12.03 -12.02
N LYS A 44 7.40 -11.94 -10.85
CA LYS A 44 7.71 -12.75 -9.66
C LYS A 44 9.17 -12.55 -9.20
N GLY A 45 9.63 -11.30 -9.27
CA GLY A 45 11.02 -10.96 -9.04
C GLY A 45 11.48 -11.27 -7.62
N ASP A 46 10.57 -11.26 -6.66
CA ASP A 46 10.82 -11.66 -5.26
C ASP A 46 11.28 -13.11 -5.12
N SER A 47 10.85 -14.00 -6.02
CA SER A 47 11.28 -15.40 -6.07
C SER A 47 12.55 -15.64 -6.88
N LEU A 48 13.00 -14.64 -7.66
CA LEU A 48 14.07 -14.77 -8.65
C LEU A 48 15.29 -13.88 -8.36
N SER A 49 15.15 -12.88 -7.51
CA SER A 49 16.21 -11.91 -7.20
C SER A 49 16.25 -11.63 -5.70
N LEU A 50 17.42 -11.85 -5.10
CA LEU A 50 17.64 -11.55 -3.68
C LEU A 50 17.45 -10.07 -3.34
N SER A 51 17.81 -9.16 -4.25
CA SER A 51 17.59 -7.72 -4.07
C SER A 51 16.10 -7.37 -4.02
N ILE A 52 15.30 -8.00 -4.89
CA ILE A 52 13.84 -7.80 -4.88
C ILE A 52 13.23 -8.45 -3.63
N ALA A 53 13.65 -9.67 -3.27
CA ALA A 53 13.19 -10.35 -2.06
C ALA A 53 13.45 -9.51 -0.80
N ALA A 54 14.65 -8.96 -0.66
CA ALA A 54 15.03 -8.10 0.45
C ALA A 54 14.16 -6.83 0.49
N ALA A 55 13.95 -6.17 -0.65
CA ALA A 55 13.07 -5.01 -0.74
C ALA A 55 11.62 -5.33 -0.35
N SER A 56 11.09 -6.48 -0.78
CA SER A 56 9.75 -6.95 -0.42
C SER A 56 9.59 -7.20 1.08
N ILE A 57 10.61 -7.78 1.74
CA ILE A 57 10.62 -7.98 3.19
C ILE A 57 10.58 -6.64 3.92
N ILE A 58 11.47 -5.72 3.57
CA ILE A 58 11.53 -4.39 4.19
C ILE A 58 10.18 -3.67 4.03
N ALA A 59 9.65 -3.62 2.80
CA ALA A 59 8.38 -2.96 2.52
C ALA A 59 7.21 -3.58 3.31
N LYS A 60 7.18 -4.91 3.44
CA LYS A 60 6.13 -5.62 4.18
C LYS A 60 6.21 -5.34 5.69
N VAL A 61 7.40 -5.45 6.27
CA VAL A 61 7.61 -5.24 7.71
C VAL A 61 7.25 -3.80 8.09
N GLU A 62 7.75 -2.81 7.35
CA GLU A 62 7.44 -1.40 7.60
C GLU A 62 5.95 -1.09 7.46
N ARG A 63 5.31 -1.64 6.42
CA ARG A 63 3.86 -1.47 6.24
C ARG A 63 3.08 -2.09 7.39
N ASP A 64 3.47 -3.25 7.89
CA ASP A 64 2.77 -3.92 8.98
C ASP A 64 2.93 -3.18 10.32
N HIS A 65 4.11 -2.59 10.58
CA HIS A 65 4.31 -1.68 11.71
C HIS A 65 3.41 -0.46 11.62
N LEU A 66 3.37 0.22 10.47
CA LEU A 66 2.51 1.38 10.25
C LEU A 66 1.03 1.05 10.49
N MET A 67 0.56 -0.12 10.03
CA MET A 67 -0.82 -0.54 10.27
C MET A 67 -1.10 -0.86 11.74
N CYS A 68 -0.12 -1.32 12.51
CA CYS A 68 -0.25 -1.47 13.96
C CYS A 68 -0.35 -0.11 14.67
N ASP A 69 0.39 0.90 14.22
CA ASP A 69 0.27 2.25 14.76
C ASP A 69 -1.08 2.90 14.42
N TYR A 70 -1.57 2.68 13.20
CA TYR A 70 -2.92 3.07 12.83
C TYR A 70 -4.01 2.36 13.64
N ALA A 71 -3.79 1.13 14.08
CA ALA A 71 -4.72 0.46 14.99
C ALA A 71 -4.85 1.17 16.33
N LYS A 72 -3.77 1.80 16.83
CA LYS A 72 -3.83 2.62 18.06
C LYS A 72 -4.65 3.90 17.85
N LYS A 73 -4.50 4.52 16.67
CA LYS A 73 -5.19 5.79 16.32
C LYS A 73 -6.67 5.60 15.96
N TRP A 74 -7.01 4.45 15.37
CA TRP A 74 -8.37 4.10 14.95
C TRP A 74 -8.71 2.68 15.42
N PRO A 75 -8.92 2.49 16.74
CA PRO A 75 -9.07 1.17 17.36
C PRO A 75 -10.27 0.38 16.83
N ALA A 76 -11.35 1.07 16.47
CA ALA A 76 -12.59 0.47 15.97
C ALA A 76 -12.42 -0.36 14.68
N TYR A 77 -11.32 -0.18 13.94
CA TYR A 77 -11.08 -0.87 12.67
C TYR A 77 -10.10 -2.03 12.79
N GLU A 78 -9.53 -2.31 13.97
CA GLU A 78 -8.66 -3.47 14.23
C GLU A 78 -7.51 -3.68 13.21
N PHE A 79 -6.94 -2.58 12.69
CA PHE A 79 -5.94 -2.61 11.62
C PHE A 79 -4.73 -3.52 11.87
N ALA A 80 -4.38 -3.76 13.14
CA ALA A 80 -3.29 -4.66 13.52
C ALA A 80 -3.53 -6.11 13.06
N ARG A 81 -4.78 -6.56 12.95
CA ARG A 81 -5.13 -7.96 12.61
C ARG A 81 -5.10 -8.23 11.11
N HIS A 82 -5.56 -7.28 10.30
CA HIS A 82 -5.75 -7.48 8.86
C HIS A 82 -5.03 -6.46 7.99
N LYS A 83 -4.24 -5.54 8.57
CA LYS A 83 -3.35 -4.62 7.83
C LYS A 83 -4.06 -3.80 6.73
N GLY A 84 -5.34 -3.51 6.95
CA GLY A 84 -6.21 -2.78 6.01
C GLY A 84 -6.79 -3.61 4.84
N TYR A 85 -6.52 -4.92 4.75
CA TYR A 85 -7.20 -5.79 3.79
C TYR A 85 -8.70 -5.88 4.09
N GLY A 86 -9.53 -6.06 3.05
CA GLY A 86 -11.00 -6.14 3.13
C GLY A 86 -11.50 -7.46 3.70
N THR A 87 -11.05 -7.82 4.89
CA THR A 87 -11.54 -8.99 5.64
C THR A 87 -12.95 -8.73 6.16
N LYS A 88 -13.68 -9.79 6.55
CA LYS A 88 -15.02 -9.67 7.15
C LYS A 88 -15.05 -8.70 8.34
N ILE A 89 -14.02 -8.77 9.20
CA ILE A 89 -13.88 -7.88 10.36
C ILE A 89 -13.77 -6.43 9.91
N HIS A 90 -12.89 -6.16 8.94
CA HIS A 90 -12.67 -4.80 8.46
C HIS A 90 -13.91 -4.21 7.77
N LEU A 91 -14.60 -5.01 6.95
CA LEU A 91 -15.82 -4.58 6.27
C LEU A 91 -16.97 -4.32 7.25
N ALA A 92 -17.07 -5.11 8.33
CA ALA A 92 -18.04 -4.85 9.40
C ALA A 92 -17.75 -3.52 10.10
N ALA A 93 -16.52 -3.29 10.54
CA ALA A 93 -16.10 -2.01 11.15
C ALA A 93 -16.31 -0.82 10.22
N LEU A 94 -16.02 -0.98 8.93
CA LEU A 94 -16.23 0.04 7.91
C LEU A 94 -17.72 0.37 7.71
N ASN A 95 -18.61 -0.62 7.79
CA ASN A 95 -20.05 -0.42 7.69
C ASN A 95 -20.64 0.18 8.97
N GLU A 96 -20.06 -0.11 10.14
CA GLU A 96 -20.52 0.40 11.44
C GLU A 96 -20.03 1.83 11.73
N HIS A 97 -18.78 2.15 11.38
CA HIS A 97 -18.14 3.41 11.76
C HIS A 97 -17.88 4.36 10.57
N GLY A 98 -18.16 3.91 9.36
CA GLY A 98 -17.83 4.64 8.13
C GLY A 98 -16.34 4.63 7.83
N PRO A 99 -15.86 5.36 6.80
CA PRO A 99 -14.44 5.40 6.47
C PRO A 99 -13.66 6.46 7.28
N CYS A 100 -12.56 6.05 7.92
CA CYS A 100 -11.58 6.96 8.51
C CYS A 100 -10.58 7.55 7.46
N PRO A 101 -9.77 8.59 7.80
CA PRO A 101 -8.91 9.31 6.85
C PRO A 101 -7.92 8.47 6.03
N ILE A 102 -7.47 7.32 6.56
CA ILE A 102 -6.49 6.47 5.87
C ILE A 102 -7.13 5.47 4.88
N HIS A 103 -8.45 5.39 4.82
CA HIS A 103 -9.13 4.55 3.84
C HIS A 103 -8.97 5.11 2.43
N ARG A 104 -8.76 4.20 1.48
CA ARG A 104 -8.70 4.53 0.05
C ARG A 104 -10.12 4.78 -0.47
N ARG A 105 -10.57 6.03 -0.40
CA ARG A 105 -11.94 6.45 -0.77
C ARG A 105 -12.38 6.11 -2.20
N SER A 106 -11.46 5.80 -3.10
CA SER A 106 -11.78 5.36 -4.47
C SER A 106 -12.04 3.86 -4.60
N PHE A 107 -11.81 3.07 -3.55
CA PHE A 107 -12.04 1.62 -3.58
C PHE A 107 -13.50 1.33 -3.25
N ALA A 108 -14.15 0.49 -4.06
CA ALA A 108 -15.61 0.30 -4.04
C ALA A 108 -16.22 0.11 -2.64
N PRO A 109 -15.72 -0.80 -1.75
CA PRO A 109 -16.31 -0.97 -0.42
C PRO A 109 -16.26 0.31 0.45
N VAL A 110 -15.23 1.13 0.26
CA VAL A 110 -15.04 2.39 0.97
C VAL A 110 -15.96 3.48 0.41
N THR A 111 -16.08 3.56 -0.92
CA THR A 111 -17.02 4.47 -1.60
C THR A 111 -18.46 4.20 -1.17
N GLU A 112 -18.86 2.93 -1.17
CA GLU A 112 -20.20 2.48 -0.77
C GLU A 112 -20.49 2.81 0.70
N ALA A 113 -19.54 2.53 1.60
CA ALA A 113 -19.67 2.91 3.00
C ALA A 113 -19.78 4.44 3.14
N ALA A 114 -18.92 5.22 2.48
CA ALA A 114 -18.98 6.68 2.53
C ALA A 114 -20.36 7.22 2.11
N ALA A 115 -20.93 6.68 1.01
CA ALA A 115 -22.22 7.09 0.50
C ALA A 115 -23.38 6.80 1.47
N LYS A 116 -23.32 5.68 2.21
CA LYS A 116 -24.31 5.36 3.25
C LYS A 116 -24.26 6.39 4.39
N PHE A 117 -23.07 6.70 4.90
CA PHE A 117 -22.92 7.64 6.02
C PHE A 117 -23.28 9.09 5.65
N SER A 118 -23.08 9.51 4.40
CA SER A 118 -23.49 10.84 3.94
C SER A 118 -25.00 11.01 3.79
N LYS A 119 -25.79 9.92 3.73
CA LYS A 119 -27.26 9.94 3.63
C LYS A 119 -27.98 9.84 4.98
N VAL A 120 -27.25 9.52 6.04
CA VAL A 120 -27.79 9.32 7.41
C VAL A 120 -27.55 10.56 8.29
N LYS A 121 -26.87 11.58 7.76
CA LYS A 121 -26.84 12.95 8.31
C LYS A 121 -27.85 13.82 7.60
#